data_AF-A0A6A6S6Y1-F1
#
_entry.id   AF-A0A6A6S6Y1-F1
#
_cell.length_a   1.000
_cell.length_b   1.000
_cell.length_c   1.000
_cell.angle_alpha   90.00
_cell.angle_beta   90.00
_cell.angle_gamma   90.00
#
_symmetry.space_group_name_H-M   'P 1'
#
loop_
_entity.id
_entity.type
_entity.pdbx_description
1 polymer ?
#
loop_
_entity_poly.entity_id
_entity_poly.type
_entity_poly.pdbx_seq_one_letter_code
_entity_poly.pdbx_strand_id
1 'polypeptide(L)'
;MASLFKRLQDTLATPPGSLPETNITPGTLPVHPYYPVEAVVVDYVANKWNTFELCSLFASGCAVIFVITFALVKKVRPNVSASDLSVIMWFVLCGFIHFFFEGYFAYNFRNMGRMQDLFGQLWKEYSLSDSRYLTQDAFVLCMETITAVAWGPLSFVTAGLIATDHPLRYPLQIIVSLGQFYGDILYYATSMFDHYLLGKAYCRPEAAYFWGYFVLMNAFWIVIPLLLIFSAVGASWRAFEALSKAERLLKGGAANGFANGSANGSAKVGAKKKL
;
A
#
# COMPACT_ATOMS: atom_id res chain seq x y z
N MET A 1 12.50 22.14 13.36
CA MET A 1 12.29 20.72 13.74
C MET A 1 12.00 20.58 15.23
N ALA A 2 12.92 20.89 16.14
CA ALA A 2 12.68 20.76 17.59
C ALA A 2 11.54 21.67 18.13
N SER A 3 11.38 22.89 17.63
CA SER A 3 10.29 23.78 18.05
C SER A 3 8.91 23.36 17.49
N LEU A 4 8.89 22.67 16.35
CA LEU A 4 7.68 22.12 15.76
C LEU A 4 7.23 20.88 16.54
N PHE A 5 8.17 19.99 16.88
CA PHE A 5 7.94 18.85 17.75
C PHE A 5 7.45 19.28 19.13
N LYS A 6 8.07 20.31 19.73
CA LYS A 6 7.64 20.85 21.03
C LYS A 6 6.22 21.41 20.98
N ARG A 7 5.86 22.18 19.94
CA ARG A 7 4.48 22.67 19.75
C ARG A 7 3.47 21.56 19.54
N LEU A 8 3.83 20.52 18.79
CA LEU A 8 3.00 19.31 18.62
C LEU A 8 2.79 18.61 19.96
N GLN A 9 3.86 18.44 20.74
CA GLN A 9 3.84 17.80 22.05
C GLN A 9 3.00 18.60 23.06
N ASP A 10 3.11 19.93 23.06
CA ASP A 10 2.31 20.82 23.92
C ASP A 10 0.81 20.81 23.53
N THR A 11 0.52 20.69 22.23
CA THR A 11 -0.86 20.60 21.68
C THR A 11 -1.49 19.23 21.95
N LEU A 12 -0.69 18.16 21.98
CA LEU A 12 -1.14 16.81 22.33
C LEU A 12 -1.18 16.55 23.84
N ALA A 13 -0.38 17.29 24.62
CA ALA A 13 -0.36 17.21 26.08
C ALA A 13 -1.47 18.04 26.73
N THR A 14 -2.16 18.90 25.98
CA THR A 14 -3.37 19.56 26.47
C THR A 14 -4.46 18.48 26.51
N PRO A 15 -5.01 18.15 27.69
CA PRO A 15 -6.10 17.19 27.76
C PRO A 15 -7.23 17.70 26.88
N PRO A 16 -7.90 16.85 26.08
CA PRO A 16 -9.19 17.22 25.54
C PRO A 16 -10.01 17.72 26.72
N GLY A 17 -10.58 18.92 26.62
CA GLY A 17 -11.56 19.38 27.61
C GLY A 17 -12.49 18.21 27.87
N SER A 18 -12.58 17.80 29.14
CA SER A 18 -13.23 16.55 29.55
C SER A 18 -14.48 16.36 28.72
N LEU A 19 -14.49 15.31 27.89
CA LEU A 19 -15.72 14.86 27.26
C LEU A 19 -16.77 14.83 28.37
N PRO A 20 -17.99 15.36 28.14
CA PRO A 20 -19.03 15.29 29.15
C PRO A 20 -19.04 13.84 29.64
N GLU A 21 -18.87 13.65 30.96
CA GLU A 21 -19.00 12.35 31.59
C GLU A 21 -20.38 11.84 31.20
N THR A 22 -20.43 11.03 30.15
CA THR A 22 -21.59 10.22 29.88
C THR A 22 -21.68 9.37 31.13
N ASN A 23 -22.73 9.59 31.92
CA ASN A 23 -23.11 8.71 33.02
C ASN A 23 -23.29 7.30 32.44
N ILE A 24 -22.18 6.55 32.33
CA ILE A 24 -22.21 5.15 31.99
C ILE A 24 -22.64 4.47 33.28
N THR A 25 -23.96 4.30 33.43
CA THR A 25 -24.52 3.38 34.41
C THR A 25 -23.79 2.03 34.23
N PRO A 26 -23.14 1.47 35.26
CA PRO A 26 -22.51 0.16 35.15
C PRO A 26 -23.59 -0.88 34.85
N GLY A 27 -23.70 -1.34 33.61
CA GLY A 27 -24.70 -2.35 33.23
C GLY A 27 -25.24 -2.30 31.79
N THR A 28 -24.93 -1.30 30.98
CA THR A 28 -25.52 -1.17 29.62
C THR A 28 -24.51 -0.77 28.55
N LEU A 29 -23.36 -1.44 28.48
CA LEU A 29 -22.55 -1.35 27.25
C LEU A 29 -23.39 -1.91 26.08
N PRO A 30 -23.46 -1.21 24.93
CA PRO A 30 -24.18 -1.74 23.77
C PRO A 30 -23.64 -3.11 23.40
N VAL A 31 -24.52 -4.12 23.36
CA VAL A 31 -24.14 -5.49 23.01
C VAL A 31 -23.69 -5.51 21.55
N HIS A 32 -22.42 -5.85 21.32
CA HIS A 32 -21.83 -5.99 20.00
C HIS A 32 -21.09 -7.32 19.87
N PRO A 33 -20.88 -7.84 18.64
CA PRO A 33 -20.25 -9.15 18.42
C PRO A 33 -18.71 -9.12 18.44
N TYR A 34 -18.09 -7.94 18.64
CA TYR A 34 -16.63 -7.77 18.56
C TYR A 34 -15.90 -8.17 19.83
N TYR A 35 -14.63 -8.56 19.68
CA TYR A 35 -13.73 -8.89 20.77
C TYR A 35 -12.69 -7.78 20.96
N PRO A 36 -12.30 -7.41 22.19
CA PRO A 36 -12.84 -7.93 23.44
C PRO A 36 -14.29 -7.46 23.67
N VAL A 37 -15.11 -8.30 24.31
CA VAL A 37 -16.57 -8.09 24.42
C VAL A 37 -16.93 -6.90 25.32
N GLU A 38 -16.01 -6.52 26.20
CA GLU A 38 -16.08 -5.35 27.08
C GLU A 38 -15.65 -4.04 26.41
N ALA A 39 -15.19 -4.09 25.15
CA ALA A 39 -14.82 -2.89 24.42
C ALA A 39 -16.02 -1.93 24.27
N VAL A 40 -15.73 -0.64 24.13
CA VAL A 40 -16.75 0.36 23.83
C VAL A 40 -16.74 0.63 22.32
N VAL A 41 -17.84 0.26 21.64
CA VAL A 41 -18.09 0.67 20.25
C VAL A 41 -19.12 1.79 20.25
N VAL A 42 -18.65 3.01 20.00
CA VAL A 42 -19.47 4.23 20.03
C VAL A 42 -20.58 4.15 18.97
N ASP A 43 -21.81 4.44 19.39
CA ASP A 43 -23.02 4.46 18.55
C ASP A 43 -23.21 3.17 17.73
N TYR A 44 -22.89 2.00 18.28
CA TYR A 44 -22.98 0.73 17.55
C TYR A 44 -24.39 0.46 17.01
N VAL A 45 -24.48 0.24 15.70
CA VAL A 45 -25.67 -0.28 15.01
C VAL A 45 -25.26 -1.47 14.16
N ALA A 46 -25.93 -2.61 14.33
CA ALA A 46 -25.67 -3.82 13.56
C ALA A 46 -25.81 -3.60 12.05
N ASN A 47 -25.12 -4.40 11.25
CA ASN A 47 -25.28 -4.39 9.79
C ASN A 47 -26.70 -4.82 9.39
N LYS A 48 -27.22 -4.18 8.34
CA LYS A 48 -28.48 -4.58 7.70
C LYS A 48 -28.26 -5.73 6.72
N TRP A 49 -27.15 -5.67 5.99
CA TRP A 49 -26.75 -6.72 5.07
C TRP A 49 -25.98 -7.81 5.80
N ASN A 50 -26.21 -9.05 5.40
CA ASN A 50 -25.45 -10.18 5.91
C ASN A 50 -24.07 -10.30 5.21
N THR A 51 -23.21 -11.15 5.75
CA THR A 51 -21.86 -11.40 5.22
C THR A 51 -21.85 -11.73 3.73
N PHE A 52 -22.77 -12.59 3.25
CA PHE A 52 -22.81 -12.98 1.85
C PHE A 52 -23.15 -11.81 0.92
N GLU A 53 -24.13 -10.99 1.30
CA GLU A 53 -24.50 -9.78 0.55
C GLU A 53 -23.32 -8.80 0.48
N LEU A 54 -22.67 -8.55 1.62
CA LEU A 54 -21.52 -7.65 1.71
C LEU A 54 -20.34 -8.13 0.88
N CYS A 55 -19.95 -9.40 1.01
CA CYS A 55 -18.88 -10.00 0.20
C CYS A 55 -19.22 -9.97 -1.29
N SER A 56 -20.49 -10.21 -1.66
CA SER A 56 -20.94 -10.16 -3.06
C SER A 56 -20.87 -8.74 -3.63
N LEU A 57 -21.27 -7.73 -2.86
CA LEU A 57 -21.18 -6.32 -3.26
C LEU A 57 -19.72 -5.88 -3.42
N PHE A 58 -18.85 -6.27 -2.49
CA PHE A 58 -17.41 -5.99 -2.59
C PHE A 58 -16.78 -6.66 -3.82
N ALA A 59 -17.05 -7.96 -4.01
CA ALA A 59 -16.55 -8.70 -5.18
C ALA A 59 -17.05 -8.11 -6.50
N SER A 60 -18.31 -7.66 -6.55
CA SER A 60 -18.87 -6.97 -7.71
C SER A 60 -18.17 -5.65 -7.99
N GLY A 61 -17.85 -4.87 -6.96
CA GLY A 61 -17.05 -3.65 -7.08
C GLY A 61 -15.66 -3.92 -7.67
N CYS A 62 -14.96 -4.93 -7.14
CA CYS A 62 -13.66 -5.38 -7.67
C CYS A 62 -13.76 -5.82 -9.14
N ALA A 63 -14.79 -6.58 -9.51
CA ALA A 63 -15.01 -7.01 -10.88
C ALA A 63 -15.21 -5.82 -11.84
N VAL A 64 -16.01 -4.83 -11.43
CA VAL A 64 -16.21 -3.59 -12.22
C VAL A 64 -14.90 -2.84 -12.40
N ILE A 65 -14.10 -2.69 -11.33
CA ILE A 65 -12.78 -2.06 -11.39
C ILE A 65 -11.89 -2.81 -12.39
N PHE A 66 -11.82 -4.14 -12.33
CA PHE A 66 -11.00 -4.94 -13.25
C PHE A 66 -11.45 -4.84 -14.70
N VAL A 67 -12.76 -4.90 -14.97
CA VAL A 67 -13.30 -4.80 -16.33
C VAL A 67 -12.98 -3.42 -16.94
N ILE A 68 -13.22 -2.34 -16.19
CA ILE A 68 -12.91 -0.98 -16.66
C ILE A 68 -11.41 -0.82 -16.88
N THR A 69 -10.58 -1.26 -15.92
CA THR A 69 -9.12 -1.20 -16.03
C THR A 69 -8.62 -1.96 -17.25
N PHE A 70 -9.11 -3.18 -17.46
CA PHE A 70 -8.76 -3.98 -18.63
C PHE A 70 -9.07 -3.24 -19.93
N ALA A 71 -10.30 -2.74 -20.07
CA ALA A 71 -10.75 -2.04 -21.28
C ALA A 71 -9.91 -0.78 -21.55
N LEU A 72 -9.62 0.01 -20.51
CA LEU A 72 -8.81 1.22 -20.63
C LEU A 72 -7.35 0.90 -21.00
N VAL A 73 -6.73 -0.07 -20.34
CA VAL A 73 -5.34 -0.47 -20.63
C VAL A 73 -5.23 -1.04 -22.04
N LYS A 74 -6.16 -1.90 -22.48
CA LYS A 74 -6.17 -2.45 -23.84
C LYS A 74 -6.41 -1.39 -24.90
N LYS A 75 -7.12 -0.30 -24.58
CA LYS A 75 -7.27 0.86 -25.46
C LYS A 75 -5.98 1.69 -25.56
N VAL A 76 -5.28 1.91 -24.45
CA VAL A 76 -4.06 2.74 -24.40
C VAL A 76 -2.83 2.00 -24.91
N ARG A 77 -2.67 0.72 -24.56
CA ARG A 77 -1.53 -0.13 -24.93
C ARG A 77 -2.04 -1.51 -25.38
N PRO A 78 -2.51 -1.65 -26.64
CA PRO A 78 -3.09 -2.90 -27.14
C PRO A 78 -2.17 -4.13 -27.00
N ASN A 79 -0.86 -3.93 -27.11
CA ASN A 79 0.17 -4.97 -27.03
C ASN A 79 0.80 -5.08 -25.63
N VAL A 80 0.11 -4.64 -24.56
CA VAL A 80 0.57 -4.83 -23.18
C VAL A 80 0.80 -6.31 -22.89
N SER A 81 1.89 -6.63 -22.18
CA SER A 81 2.16 -8.01 -21.76
C SER A 81 1.15 -8.44 -20.70
N ALA A 82 0.88 -9.75 -20.60
CA ALA A 82 -0.01 -10.26 -19.55
C ALA A 82 0.53 -9.94 -18.14
N SER A 83 1.86 -9.95 -17.96
CA SER A 83 2.50 -9.55 -16.71
C SER A 83 2.21 -8.09 -16.37
N ASP A 84 2.49 -7.15 -17.28
CA ASP A 84 2.26 -5.72 -17.03
C ASP A 84 0.78 -5.45 -16.76
N LEU A 85 -0.12 -6.11 -17.50
CA LEU A 85 -1.56 -5.97 -17.32
C LEU A 85 -2.01 -6.41 -15.92
N SER A 86 -1.54 -7.57 -15.44
CA SER A 86 -1.86 -8.06 -14.10
C SER A 86 -1.35 -7.11 -13.01
N VAL A 87 -0.14 -6.55 -13.18
CA VAL A 87 0.41 -5.57 -12.22
C VAL A 87 -0.36 -4.25 -12.25
N ILE A 88 -0.79 -3.79 -13.43
CA ILE A 88 -1.66 -2.61 -13.53
C ILE A 88 -2.99 -2.86 -12.82
N MET A 89 -3.64 -4.02 -13.04
CA MET A 89 -4.88 -4.37 -12.37
C MET A 89 -4.72 -4.40 -10.85
N TRP A 90 -3.63 -4.98 -10.35
CA TRP A 90 -3.29 -4.99 -8.93
C TRP A 90 -3.19 -3.56 -8.37
N PHE A 91 -2.35 -2.70 -8.97
CA PHE A 91 -2.19 -1.34 -8.46
C PHE A 91 -3.45 -0.48 -8.60
N VAL A 92 -4.27 -0.69 -9.63
CA VAL A 92 -5.56 0.01 -9.70
C VAL A 92 -6.48 -0.45 -8.57
N LEU A 93 -6.57 -1.76 -8.31
CA LEU A 93 -7.34 -2.27 -7.18
C LEU A 93 -6.82 -1.73 -5.84
N CYS A 94 -5.51 -1.76 -5.59
CA CYS A 94 -4.90 -1.15 -4.42
C CYS A 94 -5.23 0.33 -4.31
N GLY A 95 -5.16 1.07 -5.42
CA GLY A 95 -5.54 2.48 -5.46
C GLY A 95 -6.97 2.70 -4.97
N PHE A 96 -7.91 1.86 -5.43
CA PHE A 96 -9.30 1.97 -4.99
C PHE A 96 -9.50 1.60 -3.52
N ILE A 97 -8.90 0.50 -3.07
CA ILE A 97 -9.02 0.05 -1.67
C ILE A 97 -8.38 1.08 -0.73
N HIS A 98 -7.13 1.45 -0.97
CA HIS A 98 -6.44 2.40 -0.09
C HIS A 98 -7.08 3.79 -0.12
N PHE A 99 -7.32 4.36 -1.30
CA PHE A 99 -7.80 5.74 -1.36
C PHE A 99 -9.26 5.88 -0.92
N PHE A 100 -10.15 4.99 -1.36
CA PHE A 100 -11.58 5.13 -1.08
C PHE A 100 -12.03 4.32 0.13
N PHE A 101 -11.63 3.05 0.24
CA PHE A 101 -12.13 2.18 1.32
C PHE A 101 -11.43 2.50 2.65
N GLU A 102 -10.11 2.52 2.68
CA GLU A 102 -9.31 2.88 3.87
C GLU A 102 -9.40 4.38 4.17
N GLY A 103 -9.44 5.23 3.13
CA GLY A 103 -9.73 6.65 3.28
C GLY A 103 -11.10 6.93 3.92
N TYR A 104 -12.12 6.14 3.60
CA TYR A 104 -13.41 6.21 4.27
C TYR A 104 -13.31 5.83 5.75
N PHE A 105 -12.52 4.80 6.08
CA PHE A 105 -12.25 4.45 7.47
C PHE A 105 -11.55 5.59 8.21
N ALA A 106 -10.45 6.12 7.67
CA ALA A 106 -9.72 7.21 8.30
C ALA A 106 -10.61 8.45 8.53
N TYR A 107 -11.48 8.78 7.58
CA TYR A 107 -12.45 9.88 7.70
C TYR A 107 -13.53 9.61 8.76
N ASN A 108 -14.06 8.38 8.81
CA ASN A 108 -15.17 7.99 9.71
C ASN A 108 -14.71 7.28 10.98
N PHE A 109 -13.41 7.29 11.30
CA PHE A 109 -12.80 6.52 12.39
C PHE A 109 -13.52 6.64 13.74
N ARG A 110 -14.06 7.83 14.05
CA ARG A 110 -14.80 8.07 15.30
C ARG A 110 -16.26 7.61 15.27
N ASN A 111 -16.81 7.40 14.09
CA ASN A 111 -18.24 7.23 13.84
C ASN A 111 -18.57 5.87 13.21
N MET A 112 -17.59 4.97 13.05
CA MET A 112 -17.75 3.74 12.27
C MET A 112 -18.90 2.85 12.78
N GLY A 113 -19.12 2.80 14.10
CA GLY A 113 -20.19 2.00 14.72
C GLY A 113 -21.60 2.30 14.21
N ARG A 114 -21.90 3.57 13.86
CA ARG A 114 -23.22 3.99 13.35
C ARG A 114 -23.36 3.95 11.84
N MET A 115 -22.28 3.71 11.10
CA MET A 115 -22.33 3.80 9.64
C MET A 115 -23.17 2.65 9.05
N GLN A 116 -24.04 3.00 8.10
CA GLN A 116 -25.01 2.08 7.49
C GLN A 116 -24.97 2.11 5.96
N ASP A 117 -24.06 2.86 5.35
CA ASP A 117 -23.76 2.73 3.93
C ASP A 117 -22.88 1.49 3.65
N LEU A 118 -22.57 1.24 2.38
CA LEU A 118 -21.78 0.08 1.95
C LEU A 118 -20.42 -0.01 2.63
N PHE A 119 -19.67 1.08 2.69
CA PHE A 119 -18.33 1.05 3.26
C PHE A 119 -18.38 0.88 4.77
N GLY A 120 -19.30 1.58 5.45
CA GLY A 120 -19.50 1.42 6.88
C GLY A 120 -19.88 0.00 7.29
N GLN A 121 -20.78 -0.64 6.54
CA GLN A 121 -21.16 -2.03 6.82
C GLN A 121 -20.04 -3.03 6.48
N LEU A 122 -19.28 -2.81 5.40
CA LEU A 122 -18.10 -3.61 5.08
C LEU A 122 -17.02 -3.51 6.15
N TRP A 123 -16.74 -2.31 6.66
CA TRP A 123 -15.78 -2.12 7.76
C TRP A 123 -16.23 -2.82 9.03
N LYS A 124 -17.52 -2.73 9.39
CA LYS A 124 -18.08 -3.48 10.51
C LYS A 124 -18.02 -5.00 10.33
N GLU A 125 -18.17 -5.49 9.10
CA GLU A 125 -18.01 -6.92 8.80
C GLU A 125 -16.54 -7.36 8.94
N TYR A 126 -15.62 -6.60 8.34
CA TYR A 126 -14.19 -6.86 8.46
C TYR A 126 -13.70 -6.78 9.92
N SER A 127 -14.29 -5.89 10.72
CA SER A 127 -13.97 -5.72 12.14
C SER A 127 -14.29 -6.94 13.00
N LEU A 128 -15.03 -7.94 12.50
CA LEU A 128 -15.16 -9.24 13.17
C LEU A 128 -13.83 -9.98 13.26
N SER A 129 -12.91 -9.70 12.34
CA SER A 129 -11.55 -10.22 12.32
C SER A 129 -10.55 -9.36 13.08
N ASP A 130 -10.84 -8.06 13.24
CA ASP A 130 -10.05 -7.14 14.05
C ASP A 130 -10.90 -5.95 14.52
N SER A 131 -11.28 -5.92 15.80
CA SER A 131 -12.11 -4.85 16.33
C SER A 131 -11.43 -3.49 16.40
N ARG A 132 -10.10 -3.39 16.18
CA ARG A 132 -9.35 -2.12 16.27
C ARG A 132 -9.89 -1.05 15.31
N TYR A 133 -10.55 -1.48 14.22
CA TYR A 133 -11.27 -0.63 13.28
C TYR A 133 -12.58 -0.03 13.84
N LEU A 134 -13.04 -0.46 15.01
CA LEU A 134 -14.22 0.07 15.72
C LEU A 134 -13.90 0.65 17.09
N THR A 135 -12.78 0.27 17.69
CA THR A 135 -12.39 0.66 19.05
C THR A 135 -11.35 1.80 19.08
N GLN A 136 -11.28 2.57 17.99
CA GLN A 136 -10.43 3.75 17.88
C GLN A 136 -8.93 3.50 18.16
N ASP A 137 -8.37 2.44 17.58
CA ASP A 137 -6.94 2.15 17.72
C ASP A 137 -6.04 3.17 17.01
N ALA A 138 -5.02 3.66 17.72
CA ALA A 138 -4.14 4.71 17.22
C ALA A 138 -3.20 4.23 16.10
N PHE A 139 -2.73 2.98 16.17
CA PHE A 139 -1.85 2.45 15.14
C PHE A 139 -2.63 2.23 13.84
N VAL A 140 -3.78 1.56 13.91
CA VAL A 140 -4.64 1.29 12.75
C VAL A 140 -5.06 2.60 12.09
N LEU A 141 -5.48 3.62 12.85
CA LEU A 141 -5.77 4.95 12.28
C LEU A 141 -4.58 5.54 11.52
N CYS A 142 -3.40 5.56 12.15
CA CYS A 142 -2.21 6.17 11.55
C CYS A 142 -1.78 5.43 10.27
N MET A 143 -1.75 4.11 10.32
CA MET A 143 -1.40 3.26 9.19
C MET A 143 -2.38 3.46 8.03
N GLU A 144 -3.68 3.36 8.29
CA GLU A 144 -4.72 3.51 7.27
C GLU A 144 -4.81 4.93 6.70
N THR A 145 -4.46 5.94 7.51
CA THR A 145 -4.35 7.30 7.01
C THR A 145 -3.20 7.42 6.01
N ILE A 146 -2.04 6.82 6.30
CA ILE A 146 -0.88 6.82 5.40
C ILE A 146 -1.21 6.04 4.12
N THR A 147 -1.84 4.88 4.23
CA THR A 147 -2.24 4.10 3.07
C THR A 147 -3.20 4.89 2.19
N ALA A 148 -4.19 5.56 2.78
CA ALA A 148 -5.13 6.39 2.05
C ALA A 148 -4.49 7.60 1.37
N VAL A 149 -3.65 8.38 2.05
CA VAL A 149 -3.11 9.63 1.48
C VAL A 149 -1.85 9.44 0.64
N ALA A 150 -1.13 8.33 0.80
CA ALA A 150 0.10 8.05 0.06
C ALA A 150 -0.03 6.82 -0.84
N TRP A 151 -0.31 5.64 -0.29
CA TRP A 151 -0.29 4.39 -1.06
C TRP A 151 -1.42 4.31 -2.09
N GLY A 152 -2.61 4.83 -1.80
CA GLY A 152 -3.72 4.90 -2.75
C GLY A 152 -3.37 5.74 -3.99
N PRO A 153 -3.06 7.04 -3.85
CA PRO A 153 -2.68 7.89 -4.98
C PRO A 153 -1.45 7.38 -5.73
N LEU A 154 -0.41 6.93 -5.01
CA LEU A 154 0.80 6.39 -5.65
C LEU A 154 0.54 5.07 -6.39
N SER A 155 -0.43 4.26 -5.97
CA SER A 155 -0.82 3.06 -6.71
C SER A 155 -1.41 3.42 -8.07
N PHE A 156 -2.29 4.42 -8.15
CA PHE A 156 -2.81 4.90 -9.44
C PHE A 156 -1.71 5.48 -10.33
N VAL A 157 -0.78 6.27 -9.77
CA VAL A 157 0.37 6.80 -10.51
C VAL A 157 1.24 5.65 -11.04
N THR A 158 1.54 4.66 -10.20
CA THR A 158 2.34 3.48 -10.58
C THR A 158 1.68 2.70 -11.72
N ALA A 159 0.37 2.46 -11.62
CA ALA A 159 -0.42 1.84 -12.70
C ALA A 159 -0.32 2.63 -14.02
N GLY A 160 -0.42 3.96 -13.95
CA GLY A 160 -0.25 4.84 -15.11
C GLY A 160 1.14 4.73 -15.74
N LEU A 161 2.20 4.74 -14.93
CA LEU A 161 3.58 4.58 -15.41
C LEU A 161 3.82 3.21 -16.05
N ILE A 162 3.23 2.14 -15.53
CA ILE A 162 3.33 0.81 -16.15
C ILE A 162 2.54 0.79 -17.48
N ALA A 163 1.36 1.39 -17.52
CA ALA A 163 0.53 1.47 -18.71
C ALA A 163 1.21 2.24 -19.86
N THR A 164 2.05 3.23 -19.54
CA THR A 164 2.83 4.00 -20.52
C THR A 164 4.28 3.53 -20.68
N ASP A 165 4.64 2.38 -20.11
CA ASP A 165 6.01 1.80 -20.14
C ASP A 165 7.11 2.78 -19.68
N HIS A 166 6.80 3.61 -18.68
CA HIS A 166 7.69 4.66 -18.20
C HIS A 166 8.78 4.09 -17.27
N PRO A 167 10.06 4.51 -17.37
CA PRO A 167 11.17 3.95 -16.59
C PRO A 167 11.01 4.13 -15.06
N LEU A 168 10.34 5.20 -14.62
CA LEU A 168 10.03 5.42 -13.20
C LEU A 168 9.01 4.43 -12.61
N ARG A 169 8.45 3.51 -13.41
CA ARG A 169 7.55 2.47 -12.91
C ARG A 169 8.19 1.61 -11.83
N TYR A 170 9.47 1.23 -11.99
CA TYR A 170 10.13 0.30 -11.06
C TYR A 170 10.44 0.93 -9.70
N PRO A 171 11.01 2.15 -9.59
CA PRO A 171 11.16 2.83 -8.30
C PRO A 171 9.83 2.99 -7.55
N LEU A 172 8.77 3.46 -8.22
CA LEU A 172 7.48 3.66 -7.57
C LEU A 172 6.79 2.34 -7.20
N GLN A 173 6.90 1.31 -8.06
CA GLN A 173 6.47 -0.04 -7.72
C GLN A 173 7.17 -0.54 -6.44
N ILE A 174 8.48 -0.36 -6.30
CA ILE A 174 9.22 -0.76 -5.09
C ILE A 174 8.72 0.03 -3.87
N ILE A 175 8.60 1.36 -3.98
CA ILE A 175 8.21 2.23 -2.86
C ILE A 175 6.82 1.86 -2.34
N VAL A 176 5.83 1.76 -3.22
CA VAL A 176 4.45 1.44 -2.82
C VAL A 176 4.35 0.02 -2.28
N SER A 177 4.99 -0.94 -2.95
CA SER A 177 4.97 -2.35 -2.51
C SER A 177 5.63 -2.52 -1.15
N LEU A 178 6.76 -1.84 -0.90
CA LEU A 178 7.43 -1.88 0.40
C LEU A 178 6.56 -1.24 1.49
N GLY A 179 5.89 -0.13 1.19
CA GLY A 179 4.95 0.52 2.11
C GLY A 179 3.79 -0.38 2.50
N GLN A 180 3.17 -1.06 1.54
CA GLN A 180 2.09 -2.03 1.76
C GLN A 180 2.57 -3.20 2.63
N PHE A 181 3.66 -3.85 2.22
CA PHE A 181 4.25 -4.97 2.96
C PHE A 181 4.62 -4.57 4.40
N TYR A 182 5.29 -3.43 4.56
CA TYR A 182 5.73 -2.98 5.88
C TYR A 182 4.54 -2.62 6.80
N GLY A 183 3.54 -1.94 6.26
CA GLY A 183 2.31 -1.62 6.99
C GLY A 183 1.61 -2.88 7.50
N ASP A 184 1.47 -3.89 6.64
CA ASP A 184 0.79 -5.13 7.01
C ASP A 184 1.59 -5.96 8.03
N ILE A 185 2.92 -6.00 7.93
CA ILE A 185 3.76 -6.61 8.97
C ILE A 185 3.58 -5.91 10.31
N LEU A 186 3.49 -4.58 10.35
CA LEU A 186 3.22 -3.84 11.59
C LEU A 186 1.79 -4.07 12.10
N TYR A 187 0.81 -4.20 11.21
CA TYR A 187 -0.57 -4.55 11.56
C TYR A 187 -0.67 -5.87 12.30
N TYR A 188 -0.03 -6.92 11.77
CA TYR A 188 0.07 -8.20 12.48
C TYR A 188 0.89 -8.09 13.77
N ALA A 189 2.06 -7.45 13.71
CA ALA A 189 2.96 -7.38 14.86
C ALA A 189 2.29 -6.70 16.06
N THR A 190 1.55 -5.62 15.84
CA THR A 190 0.82 -4.91 16.90
C THR A 190 -0.33 -5.75 17.45
N SER A 191 -1.12 -6.41 16.59
CA SER A 191 -2.19 -7.31 17.07
C SER A 191 -1.66 -8.47 17.89
N MET A 192 -0.58 -9.10 17.43
CA MET A 192 0.00 -10.26 18.11
C MET A 192 0.74 -9.86 19.38
N PHE A 193 1.36 -8.68 19.41
CA PHE A 193 1.95 -8.12 20.62
C PHE A 193 0.89 -7.94 21.71
N ASP A 194 -0.24 -7.30 21.38
CA ASP A 194 -1.33 -7.10 22.33
C ASP A 194 -1.96 -8.42 22.79
N HIS A 195 -2.08 -9.39 21.87
CA HIS A 195 -2.57 -10.72 22.22
C HIS A 195 -1.66 -11.44 23.22
N TYR A 196 -0.36 -11.57 22.90
CA TYR A 196 0.55 -12.37 23.70
C TYR A 196 1.07 -11.68 24.96
N LEU A 197 1.22 -10.36 24.94
CA LEU A 197 1.78 -9.61 26.07
C LEU A 197 0.72 -8.93 26.92
N LEU A 198 -0.40 -8.50 26.34
CA LEU A 198 -1.46 -7.81 27.06
C LEU A 198 -2.73 -8.66 27.25
N GLY A 199 -2.77 -9.87 26.68
CA GLY A 199 -3.93 -10.75 26.76
C GLY A 199 -5.15 -10.22 26.01
N LYS A 200 -4.97 -9.28 25.06
CA LYS A 200 -6.06 -8.64 24.33
C LYS A 200 -6.23 -9.28 22.96
N ALA A 201 -7.36 -9.95 22.74
CA ALA A 201 -7.73 -10.47 21.43
C ALA A 201 -8.73 -9.54 20.76
N TYR A 202 -8.43 -9.13 19.52
CA TYR A 202 -9.30 -8.27 18.71
C TYR A 202 -10.12 -9.05 17.68
N CYS A 203 -9.69 -10.27 17.36
CA CYS A 203 -10.38 -11.18 16.46
C CYS A 203 -11.39 -12.02 17.24
N ARG A 204 -12.56 -12.24 16.65
CA ARG A 204 -13.49 -13.26 17.12
C ARG A 204 -12.87 -14.67 17.06
N PRO A 205 -13.26 -15.59 17.96
CA PRO A 205 -12.62 -16.90 18.08
C PRO A 205 -12.94 -17.87 16.93
N GLU A 206 -13.97 -17.61 16.11
CA GLU A 206 -14.30 -18.48 14.99
C GLU A 206 -13.20 -18.47 13.92
N ALA A 207 -12.80 -19.66 13.47
CA ALA A 207 -11.70 -19.84 12.53
C ALA A 207 -11.87 -19.08 11.21
N ALA A 208 -13.11 -18.86 10.77
CA ALA A 208 -13.40 -18.11 9.54
C ALA A 208 -12.94 -16.65 9.62
N TYR A 209 -13.09 -15.99 10.76
CA TYR A 209 -12.65 -14.60 10.94
C TYR A 209 -11.14 -14.50 11.03
N PHE A 210 -10.50 -15.42 11.77
CA PHE A 210 -9.04 -15.40 11.87
C PHE A 210 -8.37 -15.83 10.56
N TRP A 211 -8.65 -17.02 10.04
CA TRP A 211 -7.93 -17.53 8.87
C TRP A 211 -8.43 -16.91 7.56
N GLY A 212 -9.74 -16.69 7.44
CA GLY A 212 -10.34 -16.14 6.22
C GLY A 212 -10.12 -14.64 6.08
N TYR A 213 -10.40 -13.87 7.13
CA TYR A 213 -10.33 -12.40 7.04
C TYR A 213 -8.98 -11.89 7.51
N PHE A 214 -8.61 -12.19 8.76
CA PHE A 214 -7.40 -11.63 9.36
C PHE A 214 -6.13 -12.11 8.63
N VAL A 215 -6.02 -13.39 8.28
CA VAL A 215 -4.84 -13.94 7.59
C VAL A 215 -4.94 -13.83 6.06
N LEU A 216 -5.93 -14.48 5.45
CA LEU A 216 -5.97 -14.63 3.98
C LEU A 216 -6.20 -13.30 3.25
N MET A 217 -7.10 -12.43 3.71
CA MET A 217 -7.36 -11.17 3.00
C MET A 217 -6.12 -10.26 3.03
N ASN A 218 -5.40 -10.19 4.14
CA ASN A 218 -4.18 -9.40 4.24
C ASN A 218 -2.98 -10.04 3.52
N ALA A 219 -2.92 -11.39 3.41
CA ALA A 219 -1.82 -12.09 2.75
C ALA A 219 -1.53 -11.63 1.31
N PHE A 220 -2.54 -11.11 0.59
CA PHE A 220 -2.34 -10.52 -0.73
C PHE A 220 -1.39 -9.30 -0.69
N TRP A 221 -1.49 -8.45 0.32
CA TRP A 221 -0.63 -7.28 0.56
C TRP A 221 0.74 -7.64 1.16
N ILE A 222 1.01 -8.92 1.41
CA ILE A 222 2.35 -9.43 1.70
C ILE A 222 2.96 -10.05 0.45
N VAL A 223 2.29 -11.06 -0.11
CA VAL A 223 2.88 -11.93 -1.14
C VAL A 223 3.07 -11.16 -2.45
N ILE A 224 2.04 -10.45 -2.91
CA ILE A 224 2.10 -9.75 -4.19
C ILE A 224 3.15 -8.62 -4.13
N PRO A 225 3.14 -7.73 -3.11
CA PRO A 225 4.17 -6.70 -2.97
C PRO A 225 5.60 -7.25 -2.91
N LEU A 226 5.85 -8.36 -2.22
CA LEU A 226 7.18 -8.99 -2.21
C LEU A 226 7.62 -9.42 -3.62
N LEU A 227 6.75 -10.10 -4.37
CA LEU A 227 7.03 -10.50 -5.77
C LEU A 227 7.30 -9.26 -6.66
N LEU A 228 6.54 -8.19 -6.46
CA LEU A 228 6.73 -6.94 -7.18
C LEU A 228 8.06 -6.27 -6.84
N ILE A 229 8.47 -6.26 -5.57
CA ILE A 229 9.79 -5.75 -5.16
C ILE A 229 10.90 -6.55 -5.84
N PHE A 230 10.87 -7.89 -5.76
CA PHE A 230 11.90 -8.74 -6.38
C PHE A 230 11.99 -8.51 -7.89
N SER A 231 10.84 -8.44 -8.58
CA SER A 231 10.80 -8.21 -10.03
C SER A 231 11.38 -6.83 -10.42
N ALA A 232 11.04 -5.78 -9.67
CA ALA A 232 11.49 -4.42 -9.94
C ALA A 232 12.96 -4.21 -9.59
N VAL A 233 13.45 -4.80 -8.50
CA VAL A 233 14.87 -4.80 -8.15
C VAL A 233 15.67 -5.53 -9.22
N GLY A 234 15.19 -6.71 -9.67
CA GLY A 234 15.85 -7.46 -10.74
C GLY A 234 15.89 -6.68 -12.07
N ALA A 235 14.81 -5.99 -12.43
CA ALA A 235 14.78 -5.14 -13.62
C ALA A 235 15.76 -3.95 -13.50
N SER A 236 15.77 -3.28 -12.35
CA SER A 236 16.67 -2.18 -12.06
C SER A 236 18.14 -2.61 -12.12
N TRP A 237 18.47 -3.75 -11.49
CA TRP A 237 19.81 -4.34 -11.52
C TRP A 237 20.30 -4.56 -12.96
N ARG A 238 19.50 -5.22 -13.80
CA ARG A 238 19.86 -5.48 -15.21
C ARG A 238 20.08 -4.18 -15.99
N ALA A 239 19.28 -3.16 -15.74
CA ALA A 239 19.44 -1.86 -16.38
C ALA A 239 20.76 -1.18 -15.99
N PHE A 240 21.11 -1.16 -14.70
CA PHE A 240 22.38 -0.60 -14.23
C PHE A 240 23.59 -1.40 -14.70
N GLU A 241 23.49 -2.73 -14.77
CA GLU A 241 24.55 -3.58 -15.31
C GLU A 241 24.79 -3.30 -16.80
N ALA A 242 23.72 -3.16 -17.60
CA ALA A 242 23.81 -2.82 -19.00
C ALA A 242 24.44 -1.43 -19.22
N LEU A 243 24.02 -0.43 -18.43
CA LEU A 243 24.61 0.91 -18.46
C LEU A 243 26.12 0.87 -18.12
N SER A 244 26.50 0.15 -17.08
CA SER A 244 27.90 -0.01 -16.67
C SER A 244 28.76 -0.66 -17.77
N LYS A 245 28.22 -1.67 -18.47
CA LYS A 245 28.89 -2.31 -19.62
C LYS A 245 29.05 -1.33 -20.78
N ALA A 246 28.00 -0.57 -21.11
CA ALA A 246 28.05 0.43 -22.18
C ALA A 246 29.08 1.53 -21.88
N GLU A 247 29.12 2.05 -20.65
CA GLU A 247 30.11 3.04 -20.23
C GLU A 247 31.56 2.53 -20.33
N ARG A 248 31.80 1.27 -19.97
CA ARG A 248 33.14 0.64 -20.10
C ARG A 248 33.55 0.52 -21.57
N LEU A 249 32.64 0.11 -22.45
CA LEU A 249 32.91 0.02 -23.88
C LEU A 249 33.19 1.40 -24.50
N LEU A 250 32.44 2.43 -24.10
CA LEU A 250 32.67 3.80 -24.56
C LEU A 250 34.03 4.34 -24.08
N LYS A 251 34.40 4.10 -22.81
CA LYS A 251 35.72 4.51 -22.28
C LYS A 251 36.87 3.73 -22.94
N GLY A 252 36.72 2.42 -23.15
CA GLY A 252 37.71 1.59 -23.84
C GLY A 252 37.86 1.93 -25.33
N GLY A 253 36.74 2.23 -26.01
CA GLY A 253 36.73 2.71 -27.38
C GLY A 253 37.37 4.09 -27.54
N ALA A 254 37.11 5.01 -26.60
CA ALA A 254 37.78 6.31 -26.56
C ALA A 254 39.29 6.17 -26.35
N ALA A 255 39.74 5.31 -25.43
CA ALA A 255 41.16 5.03 -25.23
C ALA A 255 41.86 4.46 -26.49
N ASN A 256 41.19 3.56 -27.21
CA ASN A 256 41.70 3.01 -28.47
C ASN A 256 41.68 4.01 -29.63
N GLY A 257 40.70 4.92 -29.66
CA GLY A 257 40.64 6.02 -30.66
C GLY A 257 41.76 7.03 -30.50
N PHE A 258 42.12 7.40 -29.26
CA PHE A 258 43.28 8.25 -28.97
C PHE A 258 44.61 7.56 -29.33
N ALA A 259 44.74 6.25 -29.10
CA ALA A 259 45.93 5.50 -29.47
C ALA A 259 46.14 5.44 -31.00
N ASN A 260 45.08 5.20 -31.78
CA ASN A 260 45.16 5.17 -33.25
C ASN A 260 45.33 6.57 -33.88
N GLY A 261 44.80 7.63 -33.27
CA GLY A 261 45.02 9.01 -33.72
C GLY A 261 46.48 9.47 -33.56
N SER A 262 47.14 9.02 -32.48
CA SER A 262 48.56 9.33 -32.23
C SER A 262 49.51 8.53 -33.14
N ALA A 263 49.16 7.29 -33.49
CA ALA A 263 49.96 6.45 -34.40
C ALA A 263 49.97 6.95 -35.86
N ASN A 264 48.87 7.56 -36.33
CA ASN A 264 48.77 8.08 -37.70
C ASN A 264 49.38 9.49 -37.91
N GLY A 265 49.70 10.23 -36.84
CA GLY A 265 50.35 11.54 -36.92
C GLY A 265 51.86 11.48 -37.20
N SER A 266 52.49 10.33 -37.01
CA SER A 266 53.96 10.17 -37.00
C SER A 266 54.56 9.69 -38.33
N ALA A 267 53.73 9.38 -39.34
CA ALA A 267 54.16 8.65 -40.55
C ALA A 267 54.29 9.51 -41.83
N LYS A 268 54.38 10.85 -41.74
CA LYS A 268 54.58 11.72 -42.92
C LYS A 268 55.59 12.86 -42.71
N VAL A 269 56.83 12.54 -42.35
CA VAL A 269 57.97 13.44 -42.61
C VAL A 269 59.17 12.59 -43.02
N GLY A 270 59.33 12.33 -44.31
CA GLY A 270 60.49 11.59 -44.78
C GLY A 270 60.40 11.10 -46.21
N ALA A 271 60.36 12.02 -47.18
CA ALA A 271 60.91 11.72 -48.52
C ALA A 271 61.02 12.97 -49.40
N LYS A 272 62.28 13.27 -49.73
CA LYS A 272 62.77 13.80 -51.02
C LYS A 272 62.43 15.25 -51.41
N LYS A 273 63.51 16.04 -51.56
CA LYS A 273 63.99 16.44 -52.89
C LYS A 273 65.49 16.78 -52.87
N LYS A 274 66.26 15.98 -53.60
CA LYS A 274 67.55 16.32 -54.20
C LYS A 274 67.24 16.87 -55.60
N LEU A 275 67.73 18.07 -55.88
CA LEU A 275 68.26 18.64 -57.14
C LEU A 275 68.09 20.15 -57.07
#